data_AF-A0A7Y4ZJR0-F1
#
_entry.id   AF-A0A7Y4ZJR0-F1
#
_cell.length_a   1.000
_cell.length_b   1.000
_cell.length_c   1.000
_cell.angle_alpha   90.00
_cell.angle_beta   90.00
_cell.angle_gamma   90.00
#
_symmetry.space_group_name_H-M   'P 1'
#
loop_
_entity.id
_entity.type
_entity.pdbx_description
1 polymer ?
#
loop_
_entity_poly.entity_id
_entity_poly.type
_entity_poly.pdbx_seq_one_letter_code
_entity_poly.pdbx_strand_id
1 'polypeptide(L)' 'LVEHFAFGRCEVVKSDGDRLHLKLGRDSRIKEIALEMLRVTRIGDDNGVPVYRLDRKQ' A
#
# COMPACT_ATOMS: atom_id res chain seq x y z
N LEU A 1 3.28 5.65 -3.64
CA LEU A 1 2.84 5.67 -2.22
C LEU A 1 1.50 4.96 -2.10
N VAL A 2 1.17 4.44 -0.92
CA VAL A 2 -0.15 3.84 -0.69
C VAL A 2 -0.80 4.33 0.60
N GLU A 3 -2.13 4.44 0.57
CA GLU A 3 -2.97 4.60 1.76
C GLU A 3 -3.65 3.27 2.07
N HIS A 4 -3.20 2.58 3.11
CA HIS A 4 -3.76 1.30 3.54
C HIS A 4 -4.83 1.50 4.61
N PHE A 5 -5.99 0.86 4.45
CA PHE A 5 -7.15 1.02 5.35
C PHE A 5 -6.85 0.83 6.85
N ALA A 6 -5.88 -0.03 7.21
CA ALA A 6 -5.51 -0.28 8.62
C ALA A 6 -4.19 0.36 9.06
N PHE A 7 -3.33 0.74 8.11
CA PHE A 7 -1.96 1.17 8.45
C PHE A 7 -1.71 2.65 8.10
N GLY A 8 -2.65 3.29 7.41
CA GLY A 8 -2.48 4.65 6.90
C GLY A 8 -1.47 4.70 5.77
N ARG A 9 -0.66 5.77 5.73
CA ARG A 9 0.29 6.03 4.66
C ARG A 9 1.51 5.13 4.75
N CYS A 10 1.78 4.40 3.67
CA CYS A 10 2.90 3.46 3.55
C CYS A 10 3.64 3.63 2.22
N GLU A 11 4.87 3.12 2.21
CA GLU A 11 5.69 2.98 1.01
C GLU A 11 5.70 1.53 0.55
N VAL A 12 5.52 1.29 -0.75
CA VAL A 12 5.69 -0.05 -1.33
C VAL A 12 7.19 -0.25 -1.56
N VAL A 13 7.76 -1.23 -0.87
CA VAL A 13 9.20 -1.55 -0.97
C VAL A 13 9.43 -2.68 -1.97
N LYS A 14 8.48 -3.60 -2.07
CA LYS A 14 8.52 -4.75 -2.98
C LYS A 14 7.12 -5.21 -3.34
N SER A 15 6.98 -5.78 -4.52
CA SER A 15 5.76 -6.43 -5.02
C SER A 15 6.14 -7.76 -5.66
N ASP A 16 5.68 -8.85 -5.08
CA ASP A 16 5.99 -10.24 -5.49
C ASP A 16 4.84 -10.89 -6.26
N GLY A 17 4.07 -10.09 -7.01
CA GLY A 17 2.93 -10.53 -7.82
C GLY A 17 1.67 -10.81 -6.99
N ASP A 18 1.77 -11.64 -5.96
CA ASP A 18 0.69 -12.00 -5.05
C ASP A 18 0.72 -11.21 -3.73
N ARG A 19 1.87 -10.65 -3.36
CA ARG A 19 2.12 -9.96 -2.09
C ARG A 19 2.76 -8.58 -2.28
N LEU A 20 2.35 -7.63 -1.44
CA LEU A 20 2.98 -6.31 -1.27
C LEU A 20 3.76 -6.27 0.04
N HIS A 21 4.99 -5.78 -0.03
CA HIS A 21 5.78 -5.41 1.15
C HIS A 21 5.65 -3.91 1.37
N LEU A 22 4.93 -3.53 2.42
CA LEU A 22 4.68 -2.15 2.80
C LEU A 22 5.59 -1.74 3.97
N LYS A 23 6.38 -0.69 3.78
CA LYS A 23 7.07 0.00 4.86
C LYS A 23 6.10 1.00 5.50
N LEU A 24 5.88 0.84 6.80
CA LEU A 24 5.03 1.73 7.59
C LEU A 24 5.78 3.02 7.90
N GLY A 25 5.14 4.17 7.68
CA GLY A 25 5.80 5.48 7.84
C GLY A 25 6.24 5.80 9.28
N ARG A 26 5.58 5.22 10.30
CA ARG A 26 5.82 5.57 11.72
C ARG A 26 7.05 4.88 12.33
N ASP A 27 7.31 3.64 11.97
CA ASP A 27 8.30 2.79 12.66
C ASP A 27 9.23 2.04 11.70
N SER A 28 9.17 2.35 10.39
CA SER A 28 9.94 1.68 9.34
C SER A 28 9.77 0.16 9.29
N ARG A 29 8.76 -0.40 9.97
CA ARG A 29 8.48 -1.83 9.91
C ARG A 29 7.95 -2.20 8.55
N ILE A 30 8.33 -3.38 8.10
CA ILE A 30 7.82 -3.96 6.85
C ILE A 30 6.69 -4.94 7.19
N LYS A 31 5.55 -4.78 6.52
CA LYS A 31 4.41 -5.68 6.57
C LYS A 31 4.17 -6.28 5.19
N GLU A 32 3.91 -7.57 5.16
CA GLU A 32 3.56 -8.29 3.94
C GLU A 32 2.05 -8.48 3.87
N ILE A 33 1.45 -8.19 2.71
CA ILE A 33 0.00 -8.22 2.52
C ILE A 33 -0.34 -8.90 1.19
N ALA A 34 -1.28 -9.84 1.21
CA ALA A 34 -1.78 -10.49 0.00
C ALA A 34 -2.63 -9.51 -0.83
N LEU A 35 -2.29 -9.33 -2.11
CA LEU A 35 -3.06 -8.49 -3.06
C LEU A 35 -4.46 -9.07 -3.32
N GLU A 36 -4.64 -10.38 -3.18
CA GLU A 36 -5.92 -11.04 -3.45
C GLU A 36 -7.06 -10.46 -2.60
N MET A 37 -6.75 -9.96 -1.40
CA MET A 37 -7.68 -9.36 -0.44
C MET A 37 -7.84 -7.84 -0.62
N LEU A 38 -7.10 -7.22 -1.54
CA LEU A 38 -7.02 -5.76 -1.66
C LEU A 38 -7.67 -5.24 -2.95
N ARG A 39 -8.52 -4.23 -2.81
CA ARG A 39 -8.93 -3.38 -3.93
C ARG A 39 -7.95 -2.21 -4.02
N VAL A 40 -7.27 -2.10 -5.17
CA VAL A 40 -6.31 -1.03 -5.45
C VAL A 40 -6.96 0.04 -6.30
N THR A 41 -6.97 1.28 -5.83
CA THR A 41 -7.53 2.43 -6.56
C THR A 41 -6.49 3.54 -6.64
N ARG A 42 -6.19 4.06 -7.83
CA ARG A 42 -5.34 5.26 -7.94
C ARG A 42 -6.14 6.48 -7.46
N ILE A 43 -5.58 7.25 -6.54
CA ILE A 43 -6.26 8.40 -5.92
C ILE A 43 -5.58 9.74 -6.21
N GLY A 44 -4.44 9.75 -6.89
CA GLY A 44 -3.76 10.96 -7.33
C GLY A 44 -2.25 10.77 -7.38
N ASP A 45 -1.55 11.87 -7.19
CA ASP A 45 -0.10 11.96 -7.19
C ASP A 45 0.36 12.90 -6.05
N ASP A 46 1.45 12.55 -5.40
CA ASP A 46 2.10 13.34 -4.36
C ASP A 46 3.52 13.69 -4.83
N ASN A 47 3.76 14.97 -5.14
CA ASN A 47 5.03 15.45 -5.72
C ASN A 47 5.48 14.64 -6.95
N GLY A 48 4.54 14.26 -7.81
CA GLY A 48 4.80 13.45 -9.00
C GLY A 48 4.91 11.94 -8.74
N VAL A 49 4.76 11.49 -7.49
CA VAL A 49 4.72 10.07 -7.13
C VAL A 49 3.27 9.59 -7.06
N PRO A 50 2.87 8.59 -7.85
CA PRO A 50 1.50 8.06 -7.80
C PRO A 50 1.10 7.54 -6.42
N VAL A 51 -0.11 7.89 -6.01
CA VAL A 51 -0.72 7.46 -4.75
C VAL A 51 -1.90 6.52 -5.04
N TYR A 52 -1.90 5.37 -4.35
CA TYR A 52 -2.97 4.38 -4.46
C TYR A 52 -3.62 4.13 -3.11
N ARG A 53 -4.94 4.01 -3.07
CA ARG A 53 -5.69 3.52 -1.91
C ARG A 53 -5.79 2.00 -1.97
N LEU A 54 -5.55 1.36 -0.83
CA LEU A 54 -5.69 -0.07 -0.62
C LEU A 54 -6.86 -0.29 0.36
N ASP A 55 -7.98 -0.76 -0.18
CA ASP A 55 -9.19 -1.10 0.57
C ASP A 55 -9.32 -2.63 0.70
N ARG A 56 -10.05 -3.10 1.72
CA ARG A 56 -10.44 -4.53 1.79
C ARG A 56 -11.40 -4.84 0.64
N LYS A 57 -11.20 -5.95 -0.05
CA LYS A 57 -12.29 -6.54 -0.84
C LYS A 57 -13.37 -7.04 0.13
N GLN A 58 -14.62 -6.68 -0.15
CA GLN A 58 -15.78 -7.29 0.51
C GLN A 58 -16.07 -8.65 -0.11
#